data_AF-A0A4Z0EKR9-F1
#
_entry.id   AF-A0A4Z0EKR9-F1
#
_cell.length_a   1.000
_cell.length_b   1.000
_cell.length_c   1.000
_cell.angle_alpha   90.00
_cell.angle_beta   90.00
_cell.angle_gamma   90.00
#
_symmetry.space_group_name_H-M   'P 1'
#
loop_
_entity.id
_entity.type
_entity.pdbx_description
1 polymer ?
#
loop_
_entity_poly.entity_id
_entity_poly.type
_entity_poly.pdbx_seq_one_letter_code
_entity_poly.pdbx_strand_id
1 'polypeptide(L)'
;MKTVALLLAVALLPAAPSFAQTLAAAPGNAQAVSLRATSLAPAYYTRSVAGGGSITYFGAVCSHDAADAQFAQLRQAFATSRPTVVFYQNPDGGLDSTETATIARLGEGGYARFLARQYQVPAERLDDPLAEYAYLQTKLDPERLKLYCLLRETQRYRMRTGASAALTKQAMRQLIANSAHFLPGTAQVIRTEAELVAAYRRYCPAGPKWWQAPADWFAPQAANSDNAFLREANAAVLAYREQQVYGRLLAHAQAGERVLVVMGRAELPAPTPTLARN
;
A
#
# COMPACT_ATOMS: atom_id res chain seq x y z
N MET A 1 15.80 22.26 4.97
CA MET A 1 14.56 21.70 4.35
C MET A 1 13.98 20.71 5.34
N LYS A 2 12.79 21.00 5.91
CA LYS A 2 12.16 20.12 6.90
C LYS A 2 11.44 18.98 6.16
N THR A 3 11.94 17.76 6.31
CA THR A 3 11.27 16.53 5.86
C THR A 3 9.99 16.34 6.67
N VAL A 4 8.87 16.80 6.13
CA VAL A 4 7.54 16.46 6.66
C VAL A 4 7.28 15.02 6.26
N ALA A 5 7.52 14.10 7.19
CA ALA A 5 7.15 12.71 7.01
C ALA A 5 5.62 12.66 6.84
N LEU A 6 5.15 12.20 5.68
CA LEU A 6 3.78 11.75 5.47
C LEU A 6 3.59 10.43 6.23
N LEU A 7 3.75 10.51 7.56
CA LEU A 7 3.32 9.47 8.45
C LEU A 7 1.81 9.43 8.34
N LEU A 8 1.31 8.30 7.86
CA LEU A 8 -0.02 7.80 8.19
C LEU A 8 -0.38 8.28 9.59
N ALA A 9 -1.48 9.02 9.71
CA ALA A 9 -2.08 9.52 10.93
C ALA A 9 -2.58 8.35 11.83
N VAL A 10 -1.66 7.50 12.24
CA VAL A 10 -1.86 6.37 13.16
C VAL A 10 -1.09 6.63 14.45
N ALA A 11 -0.12 7.55 14.46
CA ALA A 11 0.60 7.98 15.66
C ALA A 11 -0.02 9.21 16.36
N LEU A 12 -1.16 9.73 15.89
CA LEU A 12 -1.84 10.91 16.47
C LEU A 12 -3.21 10.58 17.08
N LEU A 13 -3.36 9.39 17.66
CA LEU A 13 -4.29 9.25 18.78
C LEU A 13 -3.52 9.68 20.04
N PRO A 14 -4.03 10.60 20.86
CA PRO A 14 -3.37 10.92 22.11
C PRO A 14 -3.21 9.64 22.92
N ALA A 15 -1.99 9.39 23.38
CA ALA A 15 -1.75 8.52 24.52
C ALA A 15 -2.45 9.16 25.73
N ALA A 16 -3.76 8.95 25.85
CA ALA A 16 -4.45 9.19 27.10
C ALA A 16 -3.90 8.16 28.10
N PRO A 17 -3.36 8.57 29.26
CA PRO A 17 -2.68 7.67 30.21
C PRO A 17 -3.65 6.76 30.98
N SER A 18 -4.81 6.42 30.40
CA SER A 18 -5.82 5.56 31.00
C SER A 18 -6.44 4.55 30.03
N PHE A 19 -5.90 4.41 28.82
CA PHE A 19 -6.33 3.37 27.84
C PHE A 19 -5.37 2.16 27.75
N ALA A 20 -4.33 2.12 28.58
CA ALA A 20 -3.27 1.11 28.51
C ALA A 20 -3.50 -0.17 29.35
N GLN A 21 -4.68 -0.38 29.94
CA GLN A 21 -4.94 -1.57 30.77
C GLN A 21 -6.18 -2.40 30.40
N THR A 22 -6.69 -2.31 29.16
CA THR A 22 -7.70 -3.28 28.69
C THR A 22 -7.57 -3.62 27.21
N LEU A 23 -6.34 -3.89 26.76
CA LEU A 23 -6.06 -4.56 25.48
C LEU A 23 -5.10 -5.75 25.65
N ALA A 24 -5.18 -6.40 26.82
CA ALA A 24 -4.68 -7.75 27.01
C ALA A 24 -5.88 -8.71 27.05
N ALA A 25 -5.84 -9.71 26.16
CA ALA A 25 -6.73 -10.87 26.10
C ALA A 25 -8.23 -10.61 25.85
N ALA A 26 -8.62 -10.54 24.57
CA ALA A 26 -9.85 -11.19 24.14
C ALA A 26 -9.45 -12.49 23.41
N PRO A 27 -9.69 -13.68 24.00
CA PRO A 27 -9.61 -14.92 23.26
C PRO A 27 -10.88 -15.05 22.41
N GLY A 28 -10.74 -15.36 21.13
CA GLY A 28 -11.87 -15.78 20.31
C GLY A 28 -12.06 -14.97 19.04
N ASN A 29 -11.77 -15.65 17.92
CA ASN A 29 -12.19 -15.31 16.57
C ASN A 29 -11.46 -14.15 15.91
N ALA A 30 -10.15 -14.34 15.71
CA ALA A 30 -9.51 -13.88 14.47
C ALA A 30 -10.19 -14.59 13.29
N GLN A 31 -11.37 -14.10 12.89
CA GLN A 31 -11.82 -14.33 11.52
C GLN A 31 -10.87 -13.53 10.64
N ALA A 32 -9.81 -14.22 10.21
CA ALA A 32 -9.10 -13.86 9.00
C ALA A 32 -10.19 -13.65 7.93
N VAL A 33 -10.43 -12.38 7.58
CA VAL A 33 -11.12 -12.06 6.33
C VAL A 33 -10.14 -12.47 5.25
N SER A 34 -10.15 -13.77 4.97
CA SER A 34 -9.49 -14.39 3.84
C SER A 34 -10.17 -13.81 2.62
N LEU A 35 -9.59 -12.73 2.08
CA LEU A 35 -9.82 -12.33 0.70
C LEU A 35 -9.55 -13.59 -0.10
N ARG A 36 -10.61 -14.24 -0.59
CA ARG A 36 -10.56 -15.48 -1.37
C ARG A 36 -9.43 -15.37 -2.40
N ALA A 37 -8.29 -15.95 -2.07
CA ALA A 37 -7.19 -16.17 -2.98
C ALA A 37 -7.56 -17.36 -3.86
N THR A 38 -8.57 -17.19 -4.72
CA THR A 38 -8.81 -18.13 -5.82
C THR A 38 -7.80 -17.80 -6.91
N SER A 39 -6.58 -18.31 -6.79
CA SER A 39 -5.66 -18.44 -7.92
C SER A 39 -4.45 -19.29 -7.52
N LEU A 40 -4.34 -20.46 -8.15
CA LEU A 40 -3.27 -21.47 -8.08
C LEU A 40 -1.90 -21.00 -8.66
N ALA A 41 -1.65 -19.68 -8.73
CA ALA A 41 -0.41 -19.13 -9.26
C ALA A 41 0.70 -19.11 -8.19
N PRO A 42 1.98 -19.24 -8.57
CA PRO A 42 3.08 -19.11 -7.61
C PRO A 42 3.02 -17.73 -6.92
N ALA A 43 3.37 -17.69 -5.63
CA ALA A 43 3.42 -16.46 -4.83
C ALA A 43 4.38 -15.39 -5.38
N TYR A 44 5.20 -15.77 -6.37
CA TYR A 44 6.06 -14.89 -7.13
C TYR A 44 6.25 -15.38 -8.56
N TYR A 45 6.64 -14.47 -9.46
CA TYR A 45 7.06 -14.78 -10.82
C TYR A 45 8.22 -13.89 -11.24
N THR A 46 9.02 -14.34 -12.21
CA THR A 46 10.18 -13.60 -12.73
C THR A 46 9.96 -13.23 -14.18
N ARG A 47 10.27 -11.98 -14.51
CA ARG A 47 10.31 -11.46 -15.88
C ARG A 47 11.74 -11.14 -16.26
N SER A 48 12.26 -11.78 -17.31
CA SER A 48 13.54 -11.41 -17.89
C SER A 48 13.40 -10.18 -18.78
N VAL A 49 14.40 -9.31 -18.76
CA VAL A 49 14.48 -8.14 -19.63
C VAL A 49 15.54 -8.39 -20.72
N ALA A 50 15.22 -8.02 -21.96
CA ALA A 50 16.16 -8.12 -23.07
C ALA A 50 17.41 -7.30 -22.76
N GLY A 51 18.58 -7.95 -22.68
CA GLY A 51 19.83 -7.32 -22.27
C GLY A 51 20.44 -7.87 -20.97
N GLY A 52 19.74 -8.74 -20.24
CA GLY A 52 20.36 -9.65 -19.25
C GLY A 52 19.94 -9.50 -17.78
N GLY A 53 19.11 -8.51 -17.43
CA GLY A 53 18.52 -8.40 -16.09
C GLY A 53 17.17 -9.11 -15.94
N SER A 54 16.62 -9.07 -14.73
CA SER A 54 15.31 -9.65 -14.42
C SER A 54 14.58 -8.91 -13.30
N ILE A 55 13.26 -9.05 -13.28
CA ILE A 55 12.40 -8.56 -12.20
C ILE A 55 11.60 -9.74 -11.65
N THR A 56 11.88 -10.12 -10.40
CA THR A 56 11.09 -11.09 -9.63
C THR A 56 10.08 -10.33 -8.77
N TYR A 57 8.80 -10.52 -9.04
CA TYR A 57 7.72 -9.95 -8.24
C TYR A 57 7.23 -10.96 -7.22
N PHE A 58 7.23 -10.61 -5.93
CA PHE A 58 6.65 -11.39 -4.84
C PHE A 58 5.39 -10.70 -4.30
N GLY A 59 4.26 -11.40 -4.35
CA GLY A 59 2.95 -10.91 -3.89
C GLY A 59 2.65 -11.32 -2.45
N ALA A 60 2.91 -10.41 -1.52
CA ALA A 60 2.68 -10.56 -0.09
C ALA A 60 1.21 -10.37 0.31
N VAL A 61 0.77 -11.03 1.37
CA VAL A 61 -0.52 -10.77 2.04
C VAL A 61 -0.20 -10.26 3.43
N CYS A 62 -0.76 -9.11 3.83
CA CYS A 62 -0.48 -8.48 5.12
C CYS A 62 -0.48 -9.48 6.29
N SER A 63 0.67 -9.68 6.92
CA SER A 63 0.91 -10.61 8.01
C SER A 63 2.07 -10.12 8.89
N HIS A 64 1.89 -10.32 10.18
CA HIS A 64 2.90 -10.08 11.22
C HIS A 64 3.24 -11.36 11.98
N ASP A 65 2.74 -12.51 11.51
CA ASP A 65 3.02 -13.81 12.10
C ASP A 65 4.24 -14.43 11.43
N ALA A 66 5.36 -14.52 12.16
CA ALA A 66 6.59 -15.10 11.64
C ALA A 66 6.46 -16.58 11.22
N ALA A 67 5.42 -17.28 11.67
CA ALA A 67 5.12 -18.65 11.25
C ALA A 67 4.33 -18.73 9.94
N ASP A 68 3.89 -17.60 9.38
CA ASP A 68 3.18 -17.56 8.10
C ASP A 68 4.07 -18.11 6.97
N ALA A 69 3.53 -19.09 6.23
CA ALA A 69 4.23 -19.78 5.16
C ALA A 69 4.76 -18.84 4.07
N GLN A 70 4.19 -17.64 3.91
CA GLN A 70 4.69 -16.67 2.93
C GLN A 70 6.13 -16.21 3.21
N PHE A 71 6.57 -16.17 4.47
CA PHE A 71 7.93 -15.74 4.79
C PHE A 71 8.95 -16.78 4.32
N ALA A 72 8.64 -18.08 4.44
CA ALA A 72 9.43 -19.13 3.83
C ALA A 72 9.44 -19.02 2.28
N GLN A 73 8.30 -18.69 1.67
CA GLN A 73 8.21 -18.46 0.22
C GLN A 73 9.03 -17.24 -0.23
N LEU A 74 9.04 -16.15 0.54
CA LEU A 74 9.84 -14.97 0.23
C LEU A 74 11.34 -15.28 0.31
N ARG A 75 11.78 -16.02 1.33
CA ARG A 75 13.16 -16.49 1.44
C ARG A 75 13.55 -17.36 0.24
N GLN A 76 12.67 -18.27 -0.19
CA GLN A 76 12.89 -19.09 -1.38
C GLN A 76 12.99 -18.23 -2.65
N ALA A 77 12.10 -17.25 -2.83
CA ALA A 77 12.14 -16.33 -3.96
C ALA A 77 13.45 -15.53 -4.00
N PHE A 78 13.92 -15.05 -2.84
CA PHE A 78 15.20 -14.35 -2.69
C PHE A 78 16.38 -15.25 -3.08
N ALA A 79 16.44 -16.47 -2.52
CA ALA A 79 17.52 -17.42 -2.81
C ALA A 79 17.55 -17.84 -4.30
N THR A 80 16.39 -17.97 -4.91
CA THR A 80 16.24 -18.37 -6.32
C THR A 80 16.60 -17.23 -7.27
N SER A 81 16.11 -16.02 -7.01
CA SER A 81 16.35 -14.84 -7.87
C SER A 81 17.76 -14.25 -7.71
N ARG A 82 18.42 -14.49 -6.56
CA ARG A 82 19.74 -13.94 -6.21
C ARG A 82 19.82 -12.43 -6.51
N PRO A 83 18.93 -11.61 -5.93
CA PRO A 83 18.77 -10.24 -6.35
C PRO A 83 20.04 -9.41 -6.13
N THR A 84 20.27 -8.44 -7.00
CA THR A 84 21.27 -7.37 -6.81
C THR A 84 20.67 -6.13 -6.20
N VAL A 85 19.33 -6.00 -6.21
CA VAL A 85 18.59 -4.94 -5.53
C VAL A 85 17.21 -5.45 -5.10
N VAL A 86 16.76 -5.00 -3.93
CA VAL A 86 15.44 -5.34 -3.38
C VAL A 86 14.58 -4.08 -3.28
N PHE A 87 13.36 -4.13 -3.81
CA PHE A 87 12.35 -3.09 -3.60
C PHE A 87 11.28 -3.56 -2.62
N TYR A 88 10.87 -2.68 -1.71
CA TYR A 88 9.85 -2.95 -0.70
C TYR A 88 8.81 -1.83 -0.60
N GLN A 89 7.57 -2.14 -0.27
CA GLN A 89 6.54 -1.14 0.07
C GLN A 89 6.64 -0.69 1.53
N ASN A 90 6.12 0.51 1.81
CA ASN A 90 6.02 1.16 3.12
C ASN A 90 7.32 1.87 3.57
N PRO A 91 7.23 2.80 4.55
CA PRO A 91 8.39 3.54 5.03
C PRO A 91 9.48 2.66 5.64
N ASP A 92 10.71 3.17 5.63
CA ASP A 92 11.81 2.58 6.37
C ASP A 92 11.59 2.73 7.89
N GLY A 93 11.11 1.66 8.53
CA GLY A 93 10.96 1.57 9.99
C GLY A 93 12.17 1.01 10.74
N GLY A 94 13.35 0.98 10.13
CA GLY A 94 14.53 0.25 10.62
C GLY A 94 14.41 -1.26 10.48
N LEU A 95 15.22 -1.99 11.24
CA LEU A 95 15.18 -3.45 11.38
C LEU A 95 15.36 -3.80 12.86
N ASP A 96 14.86 -4.96 13.27
CA ASP A 96 15.14 -5.51 14.59
C ASP A 96 16.40 -6.40 14.57
N SER A 97 16.80 -6.85 15.77
CA SER A 97 17.95 -7.75 15.94
C SER A 97 17.71 -9.17 15.42
N THR A 98 16.45 -9.60 15.27
CA THR A 98 16.09 -10.93 14.80
C THR A 98 15.08 -10.88 13.65
N GLU A 99 15.03 -11.96 12.87
CA GLU A 99 14.04 -12.18 11.82
C GLU A 99 12.62 -12.13 12.37
N THR A 100 12.34 -12.94 13.41
CA THR A 100 11.01 -13.02 14.04
C THR A 100 10.53 -11.67 14.55
N ALA A 101 11.40 -10.91 15.23
CA ALA A 101 11.05 -9.59 15.72
C ALA A 101 10.82 -8.59 14.57
N THR A 102 11.63 -8.68 13.50
CA THR A 102 11.45 -7.84 12.31
C THR A 102 10.11 -8.14 11.64
N ILE A 103 9.75 -9.41 11.45
CA ILE A 103 8.44 -9.79 10.88
C ILE A 103 7.31 -9.30 11.78
N ALA A 104 7.38 -9.58 13.08
CA ALA A 104 6.33 -9.18 14.02
C ALA A 104 6.08 -7.67 14.00
N ARG A 105 7.13 -6.85 13.91
CA ARG A 105 7.01 -5.40 13.92
C ARG A 105 6.71 -4.79 12.54
N LEU A 106 7.31 -5.32 11.49
CA LEU A 106 7.41 -4.65 10.18
C LEU A 106 6.86 -5.47 9.00
N GLY A 107 6.38 -6.69 9.25
CA GLY A 107 5.79 -7.56 8.24
C GLY A 107 6.76 -7.89 7.11
N GLU A 108 6.23 -7.93 5.89
CA GLU A 108 6.89 -8.43 4.68
C GLU A 108 7.90 -7.44 4.12
N GLY A 109 7.60 -6.14 4.18
CA GLY A 109 8.54 -5.08 3.80
C GLY A 109 9.77 -5.07 4.72
N GLY A 110 9.55 -5.25 6.04
CA GLY A 110 10.64 -5.41 7.00
C GLY A 110 11.47 -6.66 6.73
N TYR A 111 10.82 -7.79 6.46
CA TYR A 111 11.52 -9.04 6.21
C TYR A 111 12.33 -9.03 4.91
N ALA A 112 11.80 -8.45 3.83
CA ALA A 112 12.52 -8.27 2.57
C ALA A 112 13.85 -7.52 2.79
N ARG A 113 13.81 -6.47 3.61
CA ARG A 113 14.99 -5.69 3.98
C ARG A 113 15.93 -6.42 4.93
N PHE A 114 15.40 -7.22 5.85
CA PHE A 114 16.19 -8.08 6.71
C PHE A 114 17.05 -9.05 5.87
N LEU A 115 16.42 -9.71 4.89
CA LEU A 115 17.13 -10.57 3.92
C LEU A 115 18.16 -9.75 3.12
N ALA A 116 17.78 -8.60 2.58
CA ALA A 116 18.71 -7.75 1.83
C ALA A 116 19.96 -7.39 2.66
N ARG A 117 19.79 -6.98 3.93
CA ARG A 117 20.89 -6.69 4.86
C ARG A 117 21.77 -7.91 5.13
N GLN A 118 21.16 -9.08 5.37
CA GLN A 118 21.89 -10.32 5.65
C GLN A 118 22.80 -10.73 4.48
N TYR A 119 22.35 -10.50 3.24
CA TYR A 119 23.09 -10.83 2.02
C TYR A 119 23.84 -9.65 1.40
N GLN A 120 23.93 -8.51 2.09
CA GLN A 120 24.59 -7.29 1.60
C GLN A 120 24.05 -6.78 0.25
N VAL A 121 22.75 -6.98 0.01
CA VAL A 121 22.04 -6.47 -1.17
C VAL A 121 21.40 -5.12 -0.82
N PRO A 122 21.55 -4.08 -1.65
CA PRO A 122 20.86 -2.81 -1.43
C PRO A 122 19.34 -2.98 -1.44
N ALA A 123 18.66 -2.20 -0.59
CA ALA A 123 17.20 -2.20 -0.50
C ALA A 123 16.66 -0.77 -0.68
N GLU A 124 15.66 -0.63 -1.54
CA GLU A 124 15.06 0.64 -1.92
C GLU A 124 13.54 0.62 -1.68
N ARG A 125 13.00 1.77 -1.30
CA ARG A 125 11.56 1.92 -1.15
C ARG A 125 10.90 2.00 -2.53
N LEU A 126 9.89 1.16 -2.74
CA LEU A 126 9.14 1.06 -3.99
C LEU A 126 8.20 2.26 -4.21
N ASP A 127 7.55 2.72 -3.15
CA ASP A 127 6.54 3.77 -3.18
C ASP A 127 7.09 5.13 -2.72
N ASP A 128 6.58 6.20 -3.32
CA ASP A 128 6.74 7.57 -2.83
C ASP A 128 5.36 8.23 -2.74
N PRO A 129 4.70 8.16 -1.56
CA PRO A 129 3.37 8.75 -1.38
C PRO A 129 3.34 10.26 -1.54
N LEU A 130 4.45 10.96 -1.28
CA LEU A 130 4.53 12.41 -1.43
C LEU A 130 4.59 12.80 -2.90
N ALA A 131 5.45 12.13 -3.68
CA ALA A 131 5.50 12.34 -5.12
C ALA A 131 4.22 11.87 -5.82
N GLU A 132 3.60 10.76 -5.38
CA GLU A 132 2.28 10.33 -5.90
C GLU A 132 1.24 11.41 -5.64
N TYR A 133 1.16 11.92 -4.41
CA TYR A 133 0.21 12.97 -4.06
C TYR A 133 0.44 14.24 -4.90
N ALA A 134 1.68 14.71 -5.00
CA ALA A 134 2.03 15.88 -5.80
C ALA A 134 1.68 15.68 -7.29
N TYR A 135 1.89 14.49 -7.83
CA TYR A 135 1.45 14.15 -9.19
C TYR A 135 -0.07 14.23 -9.31
N LEU A 136 -0.82 13.63 -8.37
CA LEU A 136 -2.28 13.64 -8.40
C LEU A 136 -2.87 15.05 -8.27
N GLN A 137 -2.21 15.97 -7.57
CA GLN A 137 -2.59 17.39 -7.54
C GLN A 137 -2.58 18.05 -8.93
N THR A 138 -1.77 17.54 -9.87
CA THR A 138 -1.77 18.04 -11.27
C THR A 138 -2.89 17.45 -12.12
N LYS A 139 -3.59 16.42 -11.62
CA LYS A 139 -4.59 15.64 -12.37
C LYS A 139 -6.01 15.80 -11.84
N LEU A 140 -6.16 16.01 -10.54
CA LEU A 140 -7.45 16.07 -9.85
C LEU A 140 -7.61 17.43 -9.19
N ASP A 141 -8.82 17.99 -9.21
CA ASP A 141 -9.11 19.18 -8.40
C ASP A 141 -9.05 18.83 -6.89
N PRO A 142 -8.88 19.84 -6.01
CA PRO A 142 -8.69 19.61 -4.59
C PRO A 142 -9.80 18.78 -3.92
N GLU A 143 -11.07 18.94 -4.30
CA GLU A 143 -12.18 18.23 -3.66
C GLU A 143 -12.15 16.75 -4.05
N ARG A 144 -11.99 16.45 -5.34
CA ARG A 144 -11.85 15.06 -5.85
C ARG A 144 -10.61 14.38 -5.27
N LEU A 145 -9.47 15.08 -5.23
CA LEU A 145 -8.24 14.55 -4.65
C LEU A 145 -8.41 14.19 -3.18
N LYS A 146 -8.95 15.11 -2.37
CA LYS A 146 -9.16 14.86 -0.94
C LYS A 146 -10.15 13.73 -0.72
N LEU A 147 -11.26 13.69 -1.47
CA LEU A 147 -12.22 12.59 -1.39
C LEU A 147 -11.54 11.25 -1.68
N TYR A 148 -10.76 11.15 -2.76
CA TYR A 148 -10.06 9.93 -3.14
C TYR A 148 -9.11 9.45 -2.03
N CYS A 149 -8.28 10.36 -1.49
CA CYS A 149 -7.38 10.05 -0.39
C CYS A 149 -8.12 9.58 0.87
N LEU A 150 -9.21 10.25 1.27
CA LEU A 150 -9.99 9.88 2.45
C LEU A 150 -10.66 8.50 2.27
N LEU A 151 -11.23 8.20 1.11
CA LEU A 151 -11.82 6.89 0.85
C LEU A 151 -10.77 5.77 0.88
N ARG A 152 -9.60 6.02 0.28
CA ARG A 152 -8.48 5.08 0.29
C ARG A 152 -7.99 4.79 1.72
N GLU A 153 -7.81 5.83 2.54
CA GLU A 153 -7.39 5.65 3.94
C GLU A 153 -8.47 5.00 4.81
N THR A 154 -9.75 5.23 4.52
CA THR A 154 -10.86 4.52 5.17
C THR A 154 -10.78 3.03 4.93
N GLN A 155 -10.58 2.64 3.67
CA GLN A 155 -10.48 1.26 3.26
C GLN A 155 -9.26 0.58 3.91
N ARG A 156 -8.10 1.25 3.92
CA ARG A 156 -6.87 0.76 4.55
C ARG A 156 -7.05 0.56 6.06
N TYR A 157 -7.65 1.55 6.73
CA TYR A 157 -7.94 1.47 8.16
C TYR A 157 -8.81 0.25 8.48
N ARG A 158 -9.88 0.04 7.71
CA ARG A 158 -10.78 -1.11 7.90
C ARG A 158 -10.10 -2.44 7.64
N MET A 159 -9.32 -2.57 6.56
CA MET A 159 -8.61 -3.81 6.25
C MET A 159 -7.62 -4.19 7.34
N ARG A 160 -6.90 -3.21 7.90
CA ARG A 160 -5.88 -3.47 8.92
C ARG A 160 -6.45 -3.77 10.31
N THR A 161 -7.59 -3.17 10.66
CA THR A 161 -8.11 -3.23 12.04
C THR A 161 -9.38 -4.06 12.20
N GLY A 162 -10.07 -4.40 11.10
CA GLY A 162 -11.41 -5.00 11.18
C GLY A 162 -12.46 -4.07 11.80
N ALA A 163 -12.19 -2.76 11.86
CA ALA A 163 -13.02 -1.80 12.60
C ALA A 163 -14.49 -1.80 12.14
N SER A 164 -15.38 -1.64 13.13
CA SER A 164 -16.81 -1.43 12.91
C SER A 164 -17.07 -0.09 12.19
N ALA A 165 -18.31 0.09 11.70
CA ALA A 165 -18.72 1.34 11.08
C ALA A 165 -18.58 2.55 12.02
N ALA A 166 -18.89 2.39 13.31
CA ALA A 166 -18.79 3.46 14.29
C ALA A 166 -17.33 3.91 14.50
N LEU A 167 -16.42 2.94 14.69
CA LEU A 167 -14.98 3.21 14.84
C LEU A 167 -14.39 3.82 13.57
N THR A 168 -14.78 3.33 12.41
CA THR A 168 -14.35 3.88 11.11
C THR A 168 -14.76 5.35 10.96
N LYS A 169 -16.00 5.70 11.33
CA LYS A 169 -16.47 7.10 11.30
C LYS A 169 -15.74 8.00 12.27
N GLN A 170 -15.47 7.52 13.48
CA GLN A 170 -14.69 8.25 14.47
C GLN A 170 -13.27 8.52 13.97
N ALA A 171 -12.59 7.50 13.43
CA ALA A 171 -11.26 7.64 12.84
C ALA A 171 -11.26 8.62 11.67
N MET A 172 -12.28 8.57 10.80
CA MET A 172 -12.41 9.51 9.68
C MET A 172 -12.57 10.97 10.15
N ARG A 173 -13.34 11.24 11.21
CA ARG A 173 -13.43 12.60 11.75
C ARG A 173 -12.07 13.16 12.16
N GLN A 174 -11.24 12.33 12.80
CA GLN A 174 -9.88 12.71 13.18
C GLN A 174 -8.98 12.88 11.94
N LEU A 175 -9.12 12.00 10.95
CA LEU A 175 -8.37 12.11 9.70
C LEU A 175 -8.71 13.42 8.96
N ILE A 176 -9.98 13.79 8.88
CA ILE A 176 -10.43 15.05 8.28
C ILE A 176 -9.86 16.24 9.04
N ALA A 177 -9.96 16.25 10.37
CA ALA A 177 -9.46 17.35 11.20
C ALA A 177 -7.95 17.58 11.01
N ASN A 178 -7.18 16.51 10.82
CA ASN A 178 -5.74 16.57 10.62
C ASN A 178 -5.30 16.66 9.16
N SER A 179 -6.24 16.60 8.20
CA SER A 179 -5.94 16.46 6.77
C SER A 179 -5.10 17.59 6.19
N ALA A 180 -5.16 18.81 6.74
CA ALA A 180 -4.34 19.92 6.28
C ALA A 180 -2.83 19.66 6.44
N HIS A 181 -2.42 18.78 7.37
CA HIS A 181 -1.02 18.45 7.62
C HIS A 181 -0.43 17.47 6.59
N PHE A 182 -1.26 16.61 6.00
CA PHE A 182 -0.80 15.53 5.12
C PHE A 182 -1.47 15.53 3.73
N LEU A 183 -2.42 16.44 3.48
CA LEU A 183 -3.01 16.69 2.16
C LEU A 183 -2.93 18.20 1.85
N PRO A 184 -1.70 18.76 1.69
CA PRO A 184 -1.52 20.19 1.44
C PRO A 184 -2.26 20.63 0.18
N GLY A 185 -2.80 21.86 0.16
CA GLY A 185 -3.60 22.36 -0.97
C GLY A 185 -5.07 21.90 -0.98
N THR A 186 -5.49 21.05 -0.04
CA THR A 186 -6.91 20.62 0.10
C THR A 186 -7.59 21.13 1.37
N ALA A 187 -6.98 22.12 2.04
CA ALA A 187 -7.43 22.61 3.35
C ALA A 187 -8.85 23.20 3.35
N GLN A 188 -9.31 23.74 2.22
CA GLN A 188 -10.60 24.43 2.12
C GLN A 188 -11.76 23.53 1.67
N VAL A 189 -11.50 22.26 1.37
CA VAL A 189 -12.50 21.30 0.90
C VAL A 189 -12.63 20.16 1.91
N ILE A 190 -13.82 19.56 2.03
CA ILE A 190 -14.12 18.41 2.90
C ILE A 190 -13.53 18.57 4.32
N ARG A 191 -14.01 19.55 5.06
CA ARG A 191 -13.56 19.95 6.40
C ARG A 191 -14.30 19.22 7.51
N THR A 192 -15.40 18.54 7.18
CA THR A 192 -16.24 17.81 8.14
C THR A 192 -16.74 16.50 7.56
N GLU A 193 -17.25 15.60 8.42
CA GLU A 193 -17.92 14.38 7.97
C GLU A 193 -19.15 14.68 7.10
N ALA A 194 -19.89 15.76 7.40
CA ALA A 194 -21.04 16.17 6.60
C ALA A 194 -20.62 16.58 5.18
N GLU A 195 -19.52 17.34 5.05
CA GLU A 195 -18.95 17.70 3.74
C GLU A 195 -18.42 16.47 3.00
N LEU A 196 -17.84 15.49 3.70
CA LEU A 196 -17.43 14.20 3.11
C LEU A 196 -18.63 13.46 2.54
N VAL A 197 -19.74 13.39 3.29
CA VAL A 197 -20.98 12.74 2.83
C VAL A 197 -21.54 13.45 1.59
N ALA A 198 -21.52 14.78 1.58
CA ALA A 198 -21.98 15.57 0.43
C ALA A 198 -21.12 15.33 -0.81
N ALA A 199 -19.79 15.41 -0.68
CA ALA A 199 -18.85 15.12 -1.77
C ALA A 199 -19.00 13.67 -2.27
N TYR A 200 -19.09 12.70 -1.36
CA TYR A 200 -19.28 11.30 -1.71
C TYR A 200 -20.56 11.07 -2.51
N ARG A 201 -21.69 11.66 -2.12
CA ARG A 201 -22.94 11.55 -2.88
C ARG A 201 -22.84 12.17 -4.27
N ARG A 202 -22.07 13.24 -4.42
CA ARG A 202 -21.83 13.91 -5.71
C ARG A 202 -21.04 13.02 -6.67
N TYR A 203 -19.94 12.42 -6.20
CA TYR A 203 -19.02 11.68 -7.07
C TYR A 203 -19.27 10.17 -7.11
N CYS A 204 -19.89 9.60 -6.06
CA CYS A 204 -20.20 8.18 -5.92
C CYS A 204 -21.70 7.93 -5.61
N PRO A 205 -22.65 8.44 -6.42
CA PRO A 205 -24.09 8.40 -6.09
C PRO A 205 -24.66 6.98 -5.99
N ALA A 206 -24.16 6.06 -6.82
CA ALA A 206 -24.56 4.64 -6.82
C ALA A 206 -23.63 3.75 -5.97
N GLY A 207 -22.67 4.35 -5.26
CA GLY A 207 -21.74 3.62 -4.40
C GLY A 207 -22.42 3.10 -3.12
N PRO A 208 -21.75 2.19 -2.39
CA PRO A 208 -22.19 1.80 -1.06
C PRO A 208 -22.07 3.00 -0.08
N LYS A 209 -22.10 2.76 1.23
CA LYS A 209 -21.73 3.82 2.17
C LYS A 209 -20.23 4.12 2.01
N TRP A 210 -19.80 5.38 2.17
CA TRP A 210 -18.38 5.75 2.05
C TRP A 210 -17.46 4.96 3.01
N TRP A 211 -17.96 4.60 4.20
CA TRP A 211 -17.26 3.75 5.16
C TRP A 211 -17.26 2.26 4.80
N GLN A 212 -17.88 1.90 3.67
CA GLN A 212 -17.90 0.58 3.08
C GLN A 212 -17.23 0.58 1.71
N ALA A 213 -16.41 1.60 1.39
CA ALA A 213 -15.62 1.65 0.15
C ALA A 213 -14.95 0.28 -0.10
N PRO A 214 -15.29 -0.39 -1.21
CA PRO A 214 -14.74 -1.68 -1.60
C PRO A 214 -13.21 -1.63 -1.76
N ALA A 215 -12.55 -2.75 -1.51
CA ALA A 215 -11.09 -2.84 -1.64
C ALA A 215 -10.63 -2.82 -3.10
N ASP A 216 -11.44 -3.38 -3.99
CA ASP A 216 -11.21 -3.40 -5.43
C ASP A 216 -11.30 -2.01 -6.07
N TRP A 217 -11.85 -0.99 -5.41
CA TRP A 217 -11.83 0.39 -5.88
C TRP A 217 -10.44 0.99 -5.98
N PHE A 218 -9.47 0.47 -5.24
CA PHE A 218 -8.10 1.00 -5.16
C PHE A 218 -7.05 0.02 -5.67
N ALA A 219 -7.48 -1.11 -6.24
CA ALA A 219 -6.58 -2.05 -6.88
C ALA A 219 -6.05 -1.47 -8.21
N PRO A 220 -4.88 -1.89 -8.72
CA PRO A 220 -4.40 -1.43 -10.03
C PRO A 220 -5.39 -1.72 -11.17
N GLN A 221 -6.16 -2.81 -11.04
CA GLN A 221 -7.19 -3.23 -12.02
C GLN A 221 -8.46 -2.35 -11.96
N ALA A 222 -8.58 -1.49 -10.95
CA ALA A 222 -9.77 -0.68 -10.65
C ALA A 222 -10.00 0.47 -11.63
N ALA A 223 -9.10 0.69 -12.59
CA ALA A 223 -9.31 1.64 -13.68
C ALA A 223 -10.59 1.32 -14.48
N ASN A 224 -11.12 0.10 -14.39
CA ASN A 224 -12.37 -0.30 -15.04
C ASN A 224 -13.63 -0.07 -14.15
N SER A 225 -13.60 0.86 -13.20
CA SER A 225 -14.77 1.19 -12.40
C SER A 225 -15.87 1.85 -13.27
N ASP A 226 -17.12 1.42 -13.06
CA ASP A 226 -18.31 2.07 -13.62
C ASP A 226 -18.49 3.52 -13.10
N ASN A 227 -17.85 3.84 -11.97
CA ASN A 227 -17.82 5.18 -11.42
C ASN A 227 -16.76 6.04 -12.12
N ALA A 228 -17.19 7.11 -12.80
CA ALA A 228 -16.29 7.99 -13.56
C ALA A 228 -15.20 8.65 -12.71
N PHE A 229 -15.53 9.10 -11.50
CA PHE A 229 -14.56 9.71 -10.59
C PHE A 229 -13.47 8.72 -10.15
N LEU A 230 -13.85 7.51 -9.74
CA LEU A 230 -12.89 6.48 -9.35
C LEU A 230 -12.04 6.03 -10.54
N ARG A 231 -12.63 5.88 -11.72
CA ARG A 231 -11.89 5.54 -12.95
C ARG A 231 -10.82 6.59 -13.25
N GLU A 232 -11.15 7.87 -13.23
CA GLU A 232 -10.20 8.96 -13.47
C GLU A 232 -9.08 8.99 -12.43
N ALA A 233 -9.42 8.90 -11.13
CA ALA A 233 -8.43 8.88 -10.06
C ALA A 233 -7.50 7.66 -10.16
N ASN A 234 -8.05 6.48 -10.45
CA ASN A 234 -7.29 5.25 -10.62
C ASN A 234 -6.40 5.29 -11.87
N ALA A 235 -6.89 5.88 -12.97
CA ALA A 235 -6.07 6.10 -14.17
C ALA A 235 -4.87 7.02 -13.88
N ALA A 236 -5.09 8.09 -13.09
CA ALA A 236 -4.00 8.98 -12.68
C ALA A 236 -2.97 8.27 -11.77
N VAL A 237 -3.44 7.46 -10.82
CA VAL A 237 -2.55 6.64 -9.97
C VAL A 237 -1.77 5.63 -10.80
N LEU A 238 -2.42 4.97 -11.76
CA LEU A 238 -1.77 4.00 -12.64
C LEU A 238 -0.69 4.67 -13.49
N ALA A 239 -1.00 5.81 -14.12
CA ALA A 239 -0.02 6.58 -14.90
C ALA A 239 1.21 6.98 -14.07
N TYR A 240 1.00 7.42 -12.83
CA TYR A 240 2.11 7.67 -11.90
C TYR A 240 2.94 6.42 -11.63
N ARG A 241 2.29 5.28 -11.34
CA ARG A 241 2.96 4.01 -11.05
C ARG A 241 3.73 3.49 -12.26
N GLU A 242 3.17 3.56 -13.46
CA GLU A 242 3.85 3.19 -14.70
C GLU A 242 5.14 3.99 -14.89
N GLN A 243 5.07 5.31 -14.73
CA GLN A 243 6.21 6.18 -14.94
C GLN A 243 7.27 6.04 -13.83
N GLN A 244 6.85 6.13 -12.57
CA GLN A 244 7.78 6.33 -11.44
C GLN A 244 8.14 5.02 -10.73
N VAL A 245 7.21 4.06 -10.67
CA VAL A 245 7.42 2.80 -9.98
C VAL A 245 7.94 1.75 -10.95
N TYR A 246 7.14 1.40 -11.97
CA TYR A 246 7.50 0.35 -12.92
C TYR A 246 8.62 0.78 -13.86
N GLY A 247 8.66 2.05 -14.28
CA GLY A 247 9.77 2.61 -15.06
C GLY A 247 11.12 2.47 -14.34
N ARG A 248 11.16 2.75 -13.03
CA ARG A 248 12.38 2.56 -12.22
C ARG A 248 12.80 1.09 -12.17
N LEU A 249 11.88 0.18 -11.83
CA LEU A 249 12.17 -1.26 -11.79
C LEU A 249 12.72 -1.77 -13.13
N LEU A 250 12.14 -1.30 -14.24
CA LEU A 250 12.60 -1.62 -15.58
C LEU A 250 14.00 -1.06 -15.86
N ALA A 251 14.30 0.17 -15.44
CA ALA A 251 15.62 0.77 -15.61
C ALA A 251 16.72 -0.05 -14.92
N HIS A 252 16.49 -0.50 -13.67
CA HIS A 252 17.43 -1.40 -12.97
C HIS A 252 17.64 -2.70 -13.76
N ALA A 253 16.56 -3.36 -14.19
CA ALA A 253 16.66 -4.61 -14.95
C ALA A 253 17.32 -4.41 -16.34
N GLN A 254 17.10 -3.26 -17.00
CA GLN A 254 17.79 -2.91 -18.24
C GLN A 254 19.28 -2.64 -18.05
N ALA A 255 19.69 -2.19 -16.86
CA ALA A 255 21.09 -2.09 -16.46
C ALA A 255 21.74 -3.44 -16.10
N GLY A 256 21.02 -4.56 -16.28
CA GLY A 256 21.51 -5.92 -16.02
C GLY A 256 21.27 -6.42 -14.60
N GLU A 257 20.52 -5.67 -13.79
CA GLU A 257 20.24 -6.05 -12.41
C GLU A 257 19.21 -7.16 -12.27
N ARG A 258 19.31 -7.91 -11.17
CA ARG A 258 18.30 -8.88 -10.75
C ARG A 258 17.49 -8.25 -9.63
N VAL A 259 16.31 -7.77 -9.97
CA VAL A 259 15.46 -6.99 -9.08
C VAL A 259 14.49 -7.93 -8.36
N LEU A 260 14.46 -7.92 -7.03
CA LEU A 260 13.37 -8.55 -6.27
C LEU A 260 12.43 -7.45 -5.76
N VAL A 261 11.14 -7.55 -6.08
CA VAL A 261 10.11 -6.61 -5.64
C VAL A 261 9.16 -7.31 -4.69
N VAL A 262 9.02 -6.78 -3.47
CA VAL A 262 8.08 -7.27 -2.46
C VAL A 262 6.97 -6.25 -2.29
N MET A 263 5.76 -6.63 -2.69
CA MET A 263 4.58 -5.76 -2.66
C MET A 263 3.30 -6.53 -2.36
N GLY A 264 2.23 -5.82 -1.99
CA GLY A 264 0.93 -6.44 -1.77
C GLY A 264 0.44 -7.23 -2.98
N ARG A 265 -0.08 -8.44 -2.76
CA ARG A 265 -0.52 -9.37 -3.81
C ARG A 265 -1.56 -8.77 -4.75
N ALA A 266 -2.46 -7.95 -4.22
CA ALA A 266 -3.48 -7.25 -5.00
C ALA A 266 -2.88 -6.17 -5.94
N GLU A 267 -1.62 -5.78 -5.71
CA GLU A 267 -0.92 -4.74 -6.48
C GLU A 267 0.07 -5.30 -7.51
N LEU A 268 0.15 -6.63 -7.63
CA LEU A 268 1.03 -7.27 -8.60
C LEU A 268 0.61 -6.90 -10.03
N PRO A 269 1.58 -6.57 -10.91
CA PRO A 269 1.29 -6.52 -12.33
C PRO A 269 0.89 -7.91 -12.83
N ALA A 270 0.09 -7.95 -13.89
CA ALA A 270 -0.23 -9.22 -14.54
C ALA A 270 1.05 -9.88 -15.07
N PRO A 271 1.23 -11.20 -14.92
CA PRO A 271 2.35 -11.92 -15.51
C PRO A 271 2.18 -11.92 -17.04
N THR A 272 2.67 -10.88 -17.71
CA THR A 272 2.66 -10.79 -19.19
C THR A 272 3.95 -11.39 -19.74
N PRO A 273 3.91 -12.14 -20.87
CA PRO A 273 5.07 -12.92 -21.32
C PRO A 273 6.30 -12.11 -21.72
N THR A 274 6.17 -10.82 -22.05
CA THR A 274 7.29 -10.05 -22.62
C THR A 274 7.04 -8.55 -22.49
N LEU A 275 8.04 -7.76 -22.09
CA LEU A 275 8.01 -6.30 -22.29
C LEU A 275 8.58 -6.10 -23.70
N ALA A 276 7.70 -6.13 -24.70
CA ALA A 276 8.09 -5.69 -26.02
C ALA A 276 8.33 -4.17 -25.96
N ARG A 277 9.44 -3.73 -26.56
CA ARG A 277 9.78 -2.31 -26.71
C ARG A 277 8.61 -1.57 -27.35
N ASN A 278 8.21 -0.44 -26.76
CA ASN A 278 7.76 0.71 -27.54
C ASN A 278 8.97 1.62 -27.71
#